data_AF-A0AA40K5P4-F1
#
_entry.id   AF-A0AA40K5P4-F1
#
_cell.length_a   1.000
_cell.length_b   1.000
_cell.length_c   1.000
_cell.angle_alpha   90.00
_cell.angle_beta   90.00
_cell.angle_gamma   90.00
#
_symmetry.space_group_name_H-M   'P 1'
#
loop_
_entity.id
_entity.type
_entity.pdbx_description
1 polymer ?
#
loop_
_entity_poly.entity_id
_entity_poly.type
_entity_poly.pdbx_seq_one_letter_code
_entity_poly.pdbx_strand_id
1 'polypeptide(L)'
;ILGPLTTTFTPPPQCSVGVGICSTCNVVFYGQTCVSSGAQDGTTCWPPTTSGALAPKPTLQGWGFYSPGIACPSGYTSRCSAVADSEREPGWPMQFLLAPGETAVGCCPPGFNCHNQNGQTCIAIARTTTISTVTCRSGRSEGFDFATIPNVAAGVSSLNIFAPMIQIAWRAEDRPPSSASS
;
A
#
# COMPACT_ATOMS: atom_id res chain seq x y z
N ILE A 1 -2.74 -12.97 9.61
CA ILE A 1 -1.45 -12.42 10.08
C ILE A 1 -0.38 -12.88 9.09
N LEU A 2 0.42 -11.96 8.57
CA LEU A 2 1.46 -12.23 7.57
C LEU A 2 2.78 -12.69 8.19
N GLY A 3 2.98 -12.42 9.48
CA GLY A 3 4.21 -12.71 10.21
C GLY A 3 4.71 -11.48 10.96
N PRO A 4 5.85 -11.59 11.66
CA PRO A 4 6.49 -10.46 12.31
C PRO A 4 7.12 -9.49 11.29
N LEU A 5 7.03 -8.19 11.57
CA LEU A 5 7.82 -7.16 10.89
C LEU A 5 8.68 -6.43 11.94
N THR A 6 9.77 -7.08 12.32
CA THR A 6 10.70 -6.64 13.37
C THR A 6 11.95 -5.96 12.81
N THR A 7 12.10 -5.89 11.49
CA THR A 7 13.19 -5.19 10.82
C THR A 7 12.63 -4.26 9.76
N THR A 8 13.37 -3.19 9.43
CA THR A 8 12.95 -2.24 8.40
C THR A 8 13.01 -2.90 7.02
N PHE A 9 11.85 -3.10 6.40
CA PHE A 9 11.75 -3.47 4.99
C PHE A 9 11.98 -2.24 4.12
N THR A 10 12.78 -2.36 3.06
CA THR A 10 12.92 -1.31 2.04
C THR A 10 12.31 -1.80 0.74
N PRO A 11 11.16 -1.25 0.30
CA PRO A 11 10.55 -1.62 -0.96
C PRO A 11 11.51 -1.33 -2.13
N PRO A 12 11.64 -2.27 -3.09
CA PRO A 12 12.40 -2.02 -4.31
C PRO A 12 11.86 -0.83 -5.12
N PRO A 13 12.70 -0.10 -5.90
CA PRO A 13 12.26 1.08 -6.65
C PRO A 13 11.10 0.83 -7.63
N GLN A 14 11.00 -0.37 -8.22
CA GLN A 14 9.90 -0.71 -9.12
C GLN A 14 8.52 -0.67 -8.45
N CYS A 15 8.45 -0.72 -7.12
CA CYS A 15 7.21 -0.65 -6.37
C CYS A 15 6.56 0.75 -6.43
N SER A 16 7.25 1.75 -6.98
CA SER A 16 6.70 3.09 -7.24
C SER A 16 6.43 3.35 -8.74
N VAL A 17 6.49 2.31 -9.58
CA VAL A 17 6.08 2.40 -10.99
C VAL A 17 4.57 2.18 -11.08
N GLY A 18 3.89 3.04 -11.84
CA GLY A 18 2.47 2.99 -12.05
C GLY A 18 2.02 1.87 -12.99
N VAL A 19 1.36 0.85 -12.48
CA VAL A 19 0.87 -0.28 -13.28
C VAL A 19 -0.60 -0.08 -13.67
N GLY A 20 -0.94 -0.42 -14.91
CA GLY A 20 -2.32 -0.57 -15.37
C GLY A 20 -2.97 0.72 -15.88
N ILE A 21 -2.20 1.76 -16.17
CA ILE A 21 -2.74 2.97 -16.78
C ILE A 21 -3.13 2.72 -18.24
N CYS A 22 -4.23 3.33 -18.68
CA CYS A 22 -4.62 3.43 -20.08
C CYS A 22 -4.67 4.90 -20.51
N SER A 23 -4.70 5.18 -21.81
CA SER A 23 -4.59 6.54 -22.36
C SER A 23 -5.68 7.52 -21.88
N THR A 24 -6.85 7.01 -21.47
CA THR A 24 -7.98 7.81 -20.93
C THR A 24 -8.25 7.55 -19.45
N CYS A 25 -7.42 6.71 -18.81
CA CYS A 25 -7.59 6.34 -17.42
C CYS A 25 -7.07 7.43 -16.49
N ASN A 26 -7.76 7.63 -15.37
CA ASN A 26 -7.34 8.50 -14.27
C ASN A 26 -6.97 7.70 -13.00
N VAL A 27 -6.60 6.44 -13.17
CA VAL A 27 -6.24 5.51 -12.09
C VAL A 27 -4.96 4.77 -12.45
N VAL A 28 -4.10 4.56 -11.45
CA VAL A 28 -2.89 3.76 -11.58
C VAL A 28 -2.55 3.08 -10.25
N PHE A 29 -1.81 1.96 -10.31
CA PHE A 29 -1.50 1.15 -9.14
C PHE A 29 0.01 0.97 -8.92
N TYR A 30 0.50 1.42 -7.77
CA TYR A 30 1.86 1.13 -7.28
C TYR A 30 1.91 -0.23 -6.58
N GLY A 31 3.13 -0.75 -6.41
CA GLY A 31 3.37 -2.03 -5.73
C GLY A 31 2.75 -3.25 -6.43
N GLN A 32 2.39 -3.12 -7.70
CA GLN A 32 1.81 -4.20 -8.50
C GLN A 32 2.83 -4.81 -9.47
N THR A 33 2.51 -6.00 -9.96
CA THR A 33 3.16 -6.69 -11.07
C THR A 33 2.12 -7.07 -12.12
N CYS A 34 2.55 -7.39 -13.35
CA CYS A 34 1.65 -7.82 -14.40
C CYS A 34 1.51 -9.34 -14.42
N VAL A 35 0.26 -9.81 -14.48
CA VAL A 35 -0.15 -11.21 -14.69
C VAL A 35 -1.16 -11.29 -15.84
N SER A 36 -1.52 -12.50 -16.29
CA SER A 36 -2.37 -12.68 -17.47
C SER A 36 -3.73 -11.98 -17.34
N SER A 37 -4.24 -11.83 -16.12
CA SER A 37 -5.49 -11.14 -15.80
C SER A 37 -5.37 -9.63 -15.56
N GLY A 38 -4.18 -9.03 -15.72
CA GLY A 38 -3.94 -7.59 -15.49
C GLY A 38 -2.90 -7.33 -14.42
N ALA A 39 -3.04 -6.22 -13.68
CA ALA A 39 -2.22 -5.97 -12.50
C ALA A 39 -2.51 -7.02 -11.41
N GLN A 40 -1.55 -7.31 -10.54
CA GLN A 40 -1.67 -8.09 -9.29
C GLN A 40 -0.68 -7.54 -8.26
N ASP A 41 -0.96 -7.70 -6.96
CA ASP A 41 -0.01 -7.30 -5.91
C ASP A 41 1.35 -7.97 -6.15
N GLY A 42 2.39 -7.14 -6.30
CA GLY A 42 3.75 -7.61 -6.45
C GLY A 42 4.27 -8.03 -5.08
N THR A 43 4.39 -9.33 -4.83
CA THR A 43 4.81 -9.84 -3.51
C THR A 43 6.18 -9.31 -3.06
N THR A 44 7.04 -8.93 -4.01
CA THR A 44 8.34 -8.28 -3.75
C THR A 44 8.22 -6.85 -3.22
N CYS A 45 7.05 -6.22 -3.34
CA CYS A 45 6.75 -4.89 -2.82
C CYS A 45 6.16 -4.90 -1.41
N TRP A 46 6.02 -6.09 -0.83
CA TRP A 46 5.58 -6.29 0.55
C TRP A 46 6.75 -6.80 1.39
N PRO A 47 6.77 -6.50 2.70
CA PRO A 47 7.71 -7.12 3.61
C PRO A 47 7.64 -8.66 3.61
N PRO A 48 8.72 -9.36 3.98
CA PRO A 48 8.74 -10.82 4.04
C PRO A 48 7.59 -11.39 4.88
N THR A 49 6.94 -12.42 4.37
CA THR A 49 5.85 -13.12 5.06
C THR A 49 6.32 -14.46 5.61
N THR A 50 5.61 -14.98 6.62
CA THR A 50 5.82 -16.34 7.12
C THR A 50 5.55 -17.36 6.00
N SER A 51 6.31 -18.45 5.99
CA SER A 51 6.15 -19.54 5.03
C SER A 51 4.69 -20.02 4.95
N GLY A 52 4.18 -20.16 3.72
CA GLY A 52 2.80 -20.59 3.47
C GLY A 52 1.76 -19.45 3.39
N ALA A 53 2.14 -18.19 3.60
CA ALA A 53 1.25 -17.06 3.35
C ALA A 53 0.89 -16.98 1.85
N LEU A 54 -0.38 -17.24 1.53
CA LEU A 54 -0.89 -17.17 0.16
C LEU A 54 -0.88 -15.73 -0.32
N ALA A 55 -0.33 -15.46 -1.51
CA ALA A 55 -0.42 -14.15 -2.16
C ALA A 55 -1.90 -13.77 -2.37
N PRO A 56 -2.26 -12.48 -2.20
CA PRO A 56 -3.63 -12.05 -2.32
C PRO A 56 -4.10 -12.16 -3.77
N LYS A 57 -5.37 -12.50 -3.93
CA LYS A 57 -6.08 -12.54 -5.21
C LYS A 57 -7.49 -11.98 -4.97
N PRO A 58 -7.99 -11.00 -5.75
CA PRO A 58 -7.34 -10.13 -6.76
C PRO A 58 -6.58 -8.92 -6.17
N THR A 59 -6.08 -8.01 -7.04
CA THR A 59 -5.32 -6.78 -6.73
C THR A 59 -5.89 -5.93 -5.60
N LEU A 60 -5.01 -5.40 -4.74
CA LEU A 60 -5.33 -4.36 -3.76
C LEU A 60 -6.49 -4.73 -2.82
N GLN A 61 -6.68 -6.02 -2.56
CA GLN A 61 -7.66 -6.50 -1.61
C GLN A 61 -7.14 -6.61 -0.18
N GLY A 62 -5.95 -6.07 0.11
CA GLY A 62 -5.26 -6.26 1.38
C GLY A 62 -4.75 -7.70 1.53
N TRP A 63 -3.45 -7.85 1.74
CA TRP A 63 -2.85 -9.18 1.96
C TRP A 63 -3.04 -9.65 3.41
N GLY A 64 -3.04 -8.72 4.36
CA GLY A 64 -3.01 -9.02 5.77
C GLY A 64 -2.22 -7.96 6.53
N PHE A 65 -1.92 -8.25 7.78
CA PHE A 65 -1.16 -7.37 8.64
C PHE A 65 0.00 -8.12 9.30
N TYR A 66 1.05 -7.37 9.62
CA TYR A 66 2.23 -7.87 10.32
C TYR A 66 2.05 -7.70 11.82
N SER A 67 2.26 -8.77 12.58
CA SER A 67 2.18 -8.77 14.03
C SER A 67 3.18 -9.78 14.61
N PRO A 68 4.06 -9.39 15.55
CA PRO A 68 4.29 -8.00 15.97
C PRO A 68 4.93 -7.18 14.83
N GLY A 69 4.48 -5.94 14.64
CA GLY A 69 5.03 -4.98 13.70
C GLY A 69 5.51 -3.71 14.40
N ILE A 70 6.82 -3.47 14.37
CA ILE A 70 7.45 -2.45 15.22
C ILE A 70 7.70 -1.11 14.51
N ALA A 71 7.79 -1.12 13.17
CA ALA A 71 8.05 0.08 12.37
C ALA A 71 7.47 -0.05 10.95
N CYS A 72 7.11 1.09 10.36
CA CYS A 72 6.76 1.16 8.94
C CYS A 72 7.97 0.83 8.05
N PRO A 73 7.76 0.35 6.82
CA PRO A 73 8.83 0.22 5.84
C PRO A 73 9.62 1.52 5.62
N SER A 74 10.86 1.40 5.16
CA SER A 74 11.70 2.54 4.81
C SER A 74 11.00 3.41 3.76
N GLY A 75 11.01 4.72 4.01
CA GLY A 75 10.32 5.72 3.17
C GLY A 75 8.81 5.79 3.39
N TYR A 76 8.20 4.89 4.17
CA TYR A 76 6.77 4.97 4.50
C TYR A 76 6.56 5.77 5.79
N THR A 77 5.39 6.39 5.90
CA THR A 77 4.96 7.11 7.09
C THR A 77 3.70 6.48 7.68
N SER A 78 3.59 6.48 9.01
CA SER A 78 2.33 6.17 9.70
C SER A 78 1.27 7.19 9.30
N ARG A 79 0.15 6.75 8.69
CA ARG A 79 -0.91 7.66 8.20
C ARG A 79 -2.24 7.53 8.91
N CYS A 80 -2.53 6.38 9.48
CA CYS A 80 -3.71 6.12 10.27
C CYS A 80 -3.36 5.15 11.38
N SER A 81 -4.10 5.23 12.48
CA SER A 81 -3.98 4.32 13.61
C SER A 81 -5.35 3.88 14.08
N ALA A 82 -5.41 2.73 14.71
CA ALA A 82 -6.61 2.24 15.39
C ALA A 82 -6.16 1.38 16.57
N VAL A 83 -6.94 1.41 17.64
CA VAL A 83 -6.78 0.47 18.75
C VAL A 83 -7.98 -0.46 18.78
N ALA A 84 -7.81 -1.64 19.38
CA ALA A 84 -8.96 -2.51 19.63
C ALA A 84 -10.05 -1.73 20.38
N ASP A 85 -11.30 -1.94 19.95
CA ASP A 85 -12.50 -1.34 20.56
C ASP A 85 -12.63 0.20 20.48
N SER A 86 -11.78 0.91 19.73
CA SER A 86 -11.98 2.33 19.43
C SER A 86 -12.85 2.56 18.20
N GLU A 87 -13.51 3.72 18.15
CA GLU A 87 -14.04 4.26 16.90
C GLU A 87 -12.88 4.39 15.90
N ARG A 88 -13.09 3.86 14.69
CA ARG A 88 -12.06 3.82 13.64
C ARG A 88 -11.83 5.25 13.12
N GLU A 89 -10.58 5.59 12.80
CA GLU A 89 -10.28 6.87 12.14
C GLU A 89 -11.16 7.05 10.88
N PRO A 90 -11.72 8.26 10.65
CA PRO A 90 -12.48 8.54 9.45
C PRO A 90 -11.68 8.21 8.19
N GLY A 91 -12.18 7.30 7.36
CA GLY A 91 -11.53 6.89 6.11
C GLY A 91 -10.70 5.60 6.18
N TRP A 92 -10.56 4.96 7.35
CA TRP A 92 -9.95 3.64 7.47
C TRP A 92 -10.85 2.60 8.18
N PRO A 93 -11.84 2.02 7.47
CA PRO A 93 -12.53 0.84 7.96
C PRO A 93 -11.58 -0.36 7.91
N MET A 94 -10.84 -0.59 9.01
CA MET A 94 -9.94 -1.74 9.17
C MET A 94 -10.54 -3.05 8.61
N GLN A 95 -9.82 -3.65 7.67
CA GLN A 95 -10.20 -4.92 7.07
C GLN A 95 -9.99 -6.11 8.02
N PHE A 96 -8.96 -6.03 8.87
CA PHE A 96 -8.61 -7.08 9.81
C PHE A 96 -8.91 -6.60 11.24
N LEU A 97 -9.63 -7.43 11.99
CA LEU A 97 -9.93 -7.16 13.40
C LEU A 97 -8.66 -7.22 14.23
N LEU A 98 -8.57 -6.33 15.21
CA LEU A 98 -7.51 -6.29 16.20
C LEU A 98 -7.92 -7.14 17.41
N ALA A 99 -6.96 -7.86 17.97
CA ALA A 99 -7.17 -8.50 19.26
C ALA A 99 -7.21 -7.43 20.37
N PRO A 100 -7.90 -7.68 21.50
CA PRO A 100 -7.93 -6.74 22.62
C PRO A 100 -6.54 -6.29 23.04
N GLY A 101 -6.35 -4.98 23.21
CA GLY A 101 -5.08 -4.37 23.57
C GLY A 101 -4.07 -4.21 22.43
N GLU A 102 -4.39 -4.60 21.20
CA GLU A 102 -3.57 -4.32 20.03
C GLU A 102 -3.77 -2.89 19.52
N THR A 103 -2.67 -2.28 19.08
CA THR A 103 -2.64 -1.07 18.26
C THR A 103 -2.25 -1.45 16.85
N ALA A 104 -2.95 -0.93 15.85
CA ALA A 104 -2.57 -1.03 14.45
C ALA A 104 -2.29 0.33 13.83
N VAL A 105 -1.38 0.33 12.87
CA VAL A 105 -1.05 1.50 12.04
C VAL A 105 -1.03 1.09 10.58
N GLY A 106 -1.65 1.92 9.75
CA GLY A 106 -1.49 1.90 8.30
C GLY A 106 -0.26 2.70 7.88
N CYS A 107 0.72 2.03 7.29
CA CYS A 107 1.90 2.63 6.71
C CYS A 107 1.66 2.88 5.22
N CYS A 108 1.85 4.13 4.78
CA CYS A 108 1.70 4.53 3.38
C CYS A 108 2.95 5.26 2.86
N PRO A 109 3.17 5.25 1.53
CA PRO A 109 4.22 6.05 0.91
C PRO A 109 4.05 7.55 1.21
N PRO A 110 5.09 8.37 1.04
CA PRO A 110 5.02 9.81 1.23
C PRO A 110 3.98 10.44 0.29
N GLY A 111 3.14 11.34 0.81
CA GLY A 111 2.08 12.01 0.03
C GLY A 111 0.79 11.20 -0.14
N PHE A 112 0.74 9.96 0.36
CA PHE A 112 -0.47 9.14 0.36
C PHE A 112 -1.17 9.21 1.72
N ASN A 113 -2.50 9.09 1.70
CA ASN A 113 -3.33 8.89 2.89
C ASN A 113 -3.81 7.44 2.96
N CYS A 114 -4.19 6.99 4.16
CA CYS A 114 -4.92 5.73 4.28
C CYS A 114 -6.23 5.82 3.51
N HIS A 115 -6.56 4.73 2.83
CA HIS A 115 -7.81 4.56 2.12
C HIS A 115 -8.27 3.11 2.31
N ASN A 116 -9.48 2.80 1.88
CA ASN A 116 -9.96 1.43 1.95
C ASN A 116 -10.71 1.01 0.68
N GLN A 117 -10.20 1.45 -0.49
CA GLN A 117 -10.80 1.01 -1.75
C GLN A 117 -10.36 -0.43 -1.97
N ASN A 118 -11.31 -1.37 -1.86
CA ASN A 118 -11.11 -2.81 -1.96
C ASN A 118 -10.32 -3.47 -0.81
N GLY A 119 -9.77 -2.71 0.14
CA GLY A 119 -9.05 -3.24 1.30
C GLY A 119 -7.97 -2.28 1.79
N GLN A 120 -6.97 -2.80 2.50
CA GLN A 120 -5.80 -2.05 2.99
C GLN A 120 -5.02 -1.36 1.85
N THR A 121 -5.40 -0.13 1.54
CA THR A 121 -4.87 0.63 0.40
C THR A 121 -4.47 2.03 0.84
N CYS A 122 -3.50 2.60 0.17
CA CYS A 122 -3.14 4.01 0.29
C CYS A 122 -3.60 4.72 -0.98
N ILE A 123 -4.01 5.99 -0.87
CA ILE A 123 -4.38 6.82 -2.01
C ILE A 123 -3.61 8.13 -2.02
N ALA A 124 -3.19 8.56 -3.20
CA ALA A 124 -2.80 9.93 -3.51
C ALA A 124 -3.63 10.42 -4.69
N ILE A 125 -4.06 11.69 -4.67
CA ILE A 125 -4.77 12.32 -5.78
C ILE A 125 -3.89 13.46 -6.31
N ALA A 126 -3.29 13.25 -7.47
CA ALA A 126 -2.41 14.23 -8.11
C ALA A 126 -3.17 15.04 -9.17
N ARG A 127 -3.03 16.36 -9.15
CA ARG A 127 -3.55 17.26 -10.20
C ARG A 127 -2.46 17.78 -11.14
N THR A 128 -1.21 17.73 -10.69
CA THR A 128 -0.02 18.08 -11.47
C THR A 128 1.08 17.09 -11.13
N THR A 129 1.44 16.21 -12.06
CA THR A 129 2.50 15.21 -11.84
C THR A 129 2.97 14.60 -13.17
N THR A 130 4.14 14.00 -13.15
CA THR A 130 4.60 13.05 -14.18
C THR A 130 5.11 11.81 -13.46
N ILE A 131 4.58 10.64 -13.81
CA ILE A 131 4.98 9.36 -13.19
C ILE A 131 5.37 8.34 -14.26
N SER A 132 6.30 7.45 -13.93
CA SER A 132 6.61 6.29 -14.78
C SER A 132 5.47 5.28 -14.73
N THR A 133 5.11 4.73 -15.88
CA THR A 133 3.99 3.80 -16.00
C THR A 133 4.30 2.60 -16.88
N VAL A 134 3.59 1.51 -16.65
CA VAL A 134 3.61 0.30 -17.46
C VAL A 134 2.20 -0.24 -17.64
N THR A 135 1.96 -0.90 -18.77
CA THR A 135 0.70 -1.56 -19.10
C THR A 135 0.89 -3.07 -19.06
N CYS A 136 -0.11 -3.78 -18.55
CA CYS A 136 -0.09 -5.24 -18.55
C CYS A 136 -0.64 -5.78 -19.87
N ARG A 137 0.17 -6.57 -20.59
CA ARG A 137 -0.27 -7.30 -21.79
C ARG A 137 0.14 -8.76 -21.69
N SER A 138 -0.85 -9.66 -21.74
CA SER A 138 -0.64 -11.12 -21.70
C SER A 138 0.29 -11.60 -20.58
N GLY A 139 0.19 -10.98 -19.40
CA GLY A 139 1.02 -11.30 -18.24
C GLY A 139 2.44 -10.75 -18.24
N ARG A 140 2.72 -9.76 -19.08
CA ARG A 140 4.00 -9.06 -19.13
C ARG A 140 3.80 -7.56 -18.93
N SER A 141 4.79 -6.92 -18.32
CA SER A 141 4.92 -5.47 -18.30
C SER A 141 5.41 -5.01 -19.66
N GLU A 142 4.58 -4.25 -20.37
CA GLU A 142 4.85 -3.64 -21.67
C GLU A 142 4.46 -2.16 -21.65
N GLY A 143 4.74 -1.42 -22.72
CA GLY A 143 4.29 -0.03 -22.86
C GLY A 143 4.84 0.87 -21.75
N PHE A 144 6.15 0.74 -21.47
CA PHE A 144 6.86 1.62 -20.54
C PHE A 144 6.80 3.05 -21.06
N ASP A 145 6.24 3.94 -20.27
CA ASP A 145 6.01 5.34 -20.65
C ASP A 145 5.91 6.23 -19.40
N PHE A 146 5.61 7.51 -19.60
CA PHE A 146 5.27 8.46 -18.55
C PHE A 146 3.85 8.98 -18.71
N ALA A 147 3.11 9.00 -17.60
CA ALA A 147 1.82 9.68 -17.54
C ALA A 147 2.00 11.08 -16.96
N THR A 148 1.64 12.10 -17.74
CA THR A 148 1.67 13.51 -17.30
C THR A 148 0.24 14.02 -17.08
N ILE A 149 0.03 14.66 -15.95
CA ILE A 149 -1.26 15.21 -15.50
C ILE A 149 -1.08 16.71 -15.25
N PRO A 150 -2.01 17.55 -15.72
CA PRO A 150 -3.20 17.20 -16.50
C PRO A 150 -2.87 16.76 -17.94
N ASN A 151 -3.65 15.81 -18.47
CA ASN A 151 -3.63 15.43 -19.89
C ASN A 151 -4.90 15.98 -20.57
N VAL A 152 -4.78 17.18 -21.13
CA VAL A 152 -5.90 17.90 -21.76
C VAL A 152 -6.42 17.15 -22.99
N ALA A 153 -5.54 16.54 -23.79
CA ALA A 153 -5.93 15.80 -24.99
C ALA A 153 -6.78 14.56 -24.66
N ALA A 154 -6.53 13.91 -23.52
CA ALA A 154 -7.32 12.79 -23.02
C ALA A 154 -8.48 13.19 -22.10
N GLY A 155 -8.65 14.47 -21.78
CA GLY A 155 -9.66 14.95 -20.84
C GLY A 155 -9.41 14.56 -19.38
N VAL A 156 -8.17 14.22 -19.00
CA VAL A 156 -7.81 13.77 -17.65
C VAL A 156 -7.19 14.92 -16.85
N SER A 157 -7.88 15.40 -15.82
CA SER A 157 -7.46 16.55 -14.99
C SER A 157 -6.80 16.16 -13.66
N SER A 158 -6.96 14.91 -13.23
CA SER A 158 -6.36 14.36 -12.02
C SER A 158 -6.06 12.88 -12.20
N LEU A 159 -5.18 12.36 -11.35
CA LEU A 159 -4.80 10.95 -11.32
C LEU A 159 -4.90 10.42 -9.89
N ASN A 160 -5.70 9.39 -9.71
CA ASN A 160 -5.78 8.61 -8.48
C ASN A 160 -4.69 7.54 -8.51
N ILE A 161 -3.75 7.65 -7.59
CA ILE A 161 -2.64 6.72 -7.44
C ILE A 161 -2.92 5.89 -6.20
N PHE A 162 -3.09 4.57 -6.39
CA PHE A 162 -3.27 3.64 -5.28
C PHE A 162 -1.98 2.87 -5.02
N ALA A 163 -1.71 2.57 -3.75
CA ALA A 163 -0.58 1.74 -3.34
C ALA A 163 -1.00 0.76 -2.25
N PRO A 164 -0.28 -0.35 -2.05
CA PRO A 164 -0.47 -1.22 -0.89
C PRO A 164 -0.28 -0.45 0.41
N MET A 165 -1.21 -0.62 1.34
CA MET A 165 -1.01 -0.17 2.73
C MET A 165 -0.44 -1.31 3.55
N ILE A 166 0.74 -1.09 4.12
CA ILE A 166 1.33 -2.07 5.04
C ILE A 166 0.75 -1.82 6.43
N GLN A 167 -0.15 -2.69 6.88
CA GLN A 167 -0.65 -2.64 8.25
C GLN A 167 0.33 -3.36 9.17
N ILE A 168 0.81 -2.65 10.19
CA ILE A 168 1.51 -3.23 11.33
C ILE A 168 0.59 -3.20 12.54
N ALA A 169 0.64 -4.25 13.35
CA ALA A 169 -0.06 -4.34 14.62
C ALA A 169 0.90 -4.80 15.72
N TRP A 170 0.68 -4.31 16.94
CA TRP A 170 1.49 -4.66 18.10
C TRP A 170 0.71 -4.47 19.39
N ARG A 171 1.13 -5.18 20.44
CA ARG A 171 0.78 -4.92 21.83
C ARG A 171 1.87 -4.10 22.50
N ALA A 172 1.56 -3.46 23.62
CA ALA A 172 2.53 -2.65 24.36
C ALA A 172 3.83 -3.42 24.70
N GLU A 173 3.71 -4.71 24.99
CA GLU A 173 4.82 -5.63 25.29
C GLU A 173 5.74 -5.96 24.10
N ASP A 174 5.28 -5.75 22.86
CA ASP A 174 6.04 -6.06 21.65
C ASP A 174 7.06 -4.97 21.27
N ARG A 175 6.92 -3.77 21.83
CA ARG A 175 7.80 -2.64 21.55
C ARG A 175 8.75 -2.40 22.72
N PRO A 176 10.01 -2.04 22.45
CA PRO A 176 10.86 -1.48 23.50
C PRO A 176 10.11 -0.31 24.17
N PRO A 177 10.21 -0.15 25.50
CA PRO A 177 9.60 0.98 26.17
C PRO A 177 10.10 2.26 25.49
N SER A 178 9.18 3.14 25.09
CA SER A 178 9.54 4.45 24.58
C SER A 178 10.42 5.13 25.62
N SER A 179 11.69 5.37 25.31
CA SER A 179 12.50 6.26 26.12
C SER A 179 11.80 7.60 26.10
N ALA A 180 11.20 7.99 27.23
CA ALA A 180 10.66 9.32 27.41
C ALA A 180 11.83 10.30 27.26
N SER A 181 11.93 10.93 26.09
CA SER A 181 12.80 12.07 25.91
C SER A 181 12.28 13.16 26.85
N SER A 182 13.08 13.46 27.89
CA SER A 182 12.87 14.57 28.81
C SER A 182 13.12 15.91 28.12
#